data_AF-A0A7X6Q8J3-F1
#
_entry.id   AF-A0A7X6Q8J3-F1
#
_cell.length_a   1.000
_cell.length_b   1.000
_cell.length_c   1.000
_cell.angle_alpha   90.00
_cell.angle_beta   90.00
_cell.angle_gamma   90.00
#
_symmetry.space_group_name_H-M   'P 1'
#
loop_
_entity.id
_entity.type
_entity.pdbx_description
1 polymer ?
#
loop_
_entity_poly.entity_id
_entity_poly.type
_entity_poly.pdbx_seq_one_letter_code
_entity_poly.pdbx_strand_id
1 'polypeptide(L)'
;MVNGICSYCGKDGVSIEEKEIELSQPYSGTSKIKIKERVCSHCGFAEDDAGNDAVILQELSLLKKDSMVKMMESLNSMGLTTASMERSLELPARTLARWKNEEAISPSAAGIALMRIIRTYPWILAVADKQFDPEVARTILLQQSASELMEVGNGYSNDEMS
;
A
#
# COMPACT_ATOMS: atom_id res chain seq x y z
N MET A 1 20.20 -12.93 30.72
CA MET A 1 18.95 -12.53 31.39
C MET A 1 19.00 -11.02 31.56
N VAL A 2 18.07 -10.29 30.96
CA VAL A 2 17.93 -8.86 31.27
C VAL A 2 17.06 -8.79 32.51
N ASN A 3 17.66 -8.62 33.69
CA ASN A 3 16.91 -8.35 34.92
C ASN A 3 16.44 -6.88 34.87
N GLY A 4 15.40 -6.63 34.07
CA GLY A 4 14.74 -5.33 34.00
C GLY A 4 13.83 -5.13 35.21
N ILE A 5 13.84 -3.92 35.74
CA ILE A 5 12.83 -3.46 36.70
C ILE A 5 11.57 -3.10 35.92
N CYS A 6 10.42 -3.60 36.35
CA CYS A 6 9.13 -3.26 35.75
C CYS A 6 8.84 -1.77 35.94
N SER A 7 8.62 -1.06 34.83
CA SER A 7 8.26 0.36 34.79
C SER A 7 6.94 0.68 35.49
N TYR A 8 6.05 -0.30 35.63
CA TYR A 8 4.74 -0.14 36.27
C TYR A 8 4.73 -0.46 37.77
N CYS A 9 5.22 -1.65 38.17
CA CYS A 9 5.15 -2.10 39.58
C CYS A 9 6.46 -2.03 40.35
N GLY A 10 7.58 -1.67 39.70
CA GLY A 10 8.89 -1.50 40.34
C GLY A 10 9.60 -2.78 40.79
N LYS A 11 9.02 -3.96 40.53
CA LYS A 11 9.63 -5.26 40.84
C LYS A 11 10.54 -5.73 39.71
N ASP A 12 11.54 -6.53 40.04
CA ASP A 12 12.35 -7.28 39.09
C ASP A 12 11.54 -8.39 38.41
N GLY A 13 12.10 -9.11 37.45
CA GLY A 13 11.37 -10.19 36.77
C GLY A 13 10.58 -9.76 35.54
N VAL A 14 11.13 -8.83 34.74
CA VAL A 14 10.71 -8.60 33.36
C VAL A 14 11.39 -9.62 32.44
N SER A 15 10.61 -10.37 31.67
CA SER A 15 11.06 -11.26 30.60
C SER A 15 10.73 -10.67 29.22
N ILE A 16 11.42 -11.15 28.19
CA ILE A 16 11.09 -10.82 26.80
C ILE A 16 10.33 -12.01 26.22
N GLU A 17 9.15 -11.73 25.68
CA GLU A 17 8.32 -12.69 24.96
C GLU A 17 8.28 -12.31 23.47
N GLU A 18 8.28 -13.30 22.58
CA GLU A 18 8.11 -13.07 21.15
C GLU A 18 6.66 -13.28 20.74
N LYS A 19 6.14 -12.40 19.90
CA LYS A 19 4.81 -12.47 19.34
C LYS A 19 4.86 -12.30 17.83
N GLU A 20 4.10 -13.12 17.12
CA GLU A 20 3.93 -12.97 15.68
C GLU A 20 2.77 -12.00 15.41
N ILE A 21 3.02 -11.00 14.57
CA ILE A 21 1.98 -10.09 14.05
C ILE A 21 1.97 -10.15 12.54
N GLU A 22 0.81 -9.87 11.95
CA GLU A 22 0.62 -9.80 10.50
C GLU A 22 0.51 -8.33 10.07
N LEU A 23 1.35 -7.95 9.11
CA LEU A 23 1.32 -6.67 8.44
C LEU A 23 0.70 -6.85 7.06
N SER A 24 -0.09 -5.89 6.61
CA SER A 24 -0.73 -5.91 5.29
C SER A 24 -0.47 -4.62 4.52
N GLN A 25 -0.39 -4.73 3.19
CA GLN A 25 -0.38 -3.59 2.28
C GLN A 25 -1.30 -3.86 1.08
N PRO A 26 -2.14 -2.88 0.69
CA PRO A 26 -2.92 -2.96 -0.55
C PRO A 26 -2.03 -3.31 -1.75
N TYR A 27 -2.50 -4.19 -2.62
CA TYR A 27 -1.79 -4.62 -3.83
C TYR A 27 -0.44 -5.33 -3.61
N SER A 28 -0.04 -5.67 -2.38
CA SER A 28 1.19 -6.43 -2.08
C SER A 28 0.89 -7.75 -1.36
N GLY A 29 -0.10 -7.77 -0.46
CA GLY A 29 -0.46 -8.93 0.34
C GLY A 29 -0.14 -8.71 1.82
N THR A 30 0.21 -9.79 2.51
CA THR A 30 0.53 -9.79 3.93
C THR A 30 1.93 -10.34 4.19
N SER A 31 2.54 -9.92 5.30
CA SER A 31 3.80 -10.46 5.82
C SER A 31 3.70 -10.65 7.32
N LYS A 32 4.38 -11.67 7.83
CA LYS A 32 4.40 -12.01 9.26
C LYS A 32 5.75 -11.65 9.83
N ILE A 33 5.75 -10.89 10.92
CA ILE A 33 6.97 -10.51 11.63
C ILE A 33 6.87 -10.89 13.10
N LYS A 34 8.04 -11.07 13.70
CA LYS A 34 8.16 -11.28 15.14
C LYS A 34 8.51 -9.97 15.82
N ILE A 35 7.72 -9.60 16.82
CA ILE A 35 7.96 -8.48 17.71
C ILE A 35 8.22 -9.00 19.12
N LYS A 36 8.87 -8.18 19.94
CA LYS A 36 9.24 -8.51 21.31
C LYS A 36 8.40 -7.70 22.29
N GLU A 37 7.70 -8.35 23.21
CA GLU A 37 7.04 -7.69 24.33
C GLU A 37 7.85 -7.93 25.60
N ARG A 38 8.00 -6.90 26.44
CA ARG A 38 8.64 -7.01 27.75
C ARG A 38 7.54 -7.20 28.79
N VAL A 39 7.45 -8.39 29.36
CA VAL A 39 6.35 -8.80 30.24
C VAL A 39 6.84 -8.97 31.68
N CYS A 40 6.18 -8.32 32.63
CA CYS A 40 6.47 -8.47 34.05
C CYS A 40 5.78 -9.71 34.64
N SER A 41 6.58 -10.64 35.16
CA SER A 41 6.09 -11.86 35.82
C SER A 41 5.27 -11.61 37.12
N HIS A 42 5.37 -10.43 37.74
CA HIS A 42 4.64 -10.15 38.98
C HIS A 42 3.29 -9.48 38.79
N CYS A 43 3.17 -8.53 37.87
CA CYS A 43 1.94 -7.76 37.66
C CYS A 43 1.29 -7.99 36.29
N GLY A 44 1.94 -8.74 35.40
CA GLY A 44 1.45 -8.98 34.04
C GLY A 44 1.53 -7.77 33.11
N PHE A 45 2.14 -6.66 33.54
CA PHE A 45 2.33 -5.50 32.68
C PHE A 45 3.23 -5.85 31.49
N ALA A 46 2.78 -5.53 30.29
CA ALA A 46 3.50 -5.72 29.03
C ALA A 46 3.77 -4.37 28.37
N GLU A 47 5.01 -4.14 27.97
CA GLU A 47 5.42 -2.98 27.17
C GLU A 47 6.12 -3.42 25.89
N ASP A 48 5.99 -2.60 24.84
CA ASP A 48 6.60 -2.86 23.56
C ASP A 48 8.13 -2.66 23.63
N ASP A 49 8.90 -3.54 22.98
CA ASP A 49 10.35 -3.36 22.87
C ASP A 49 10.67 -2.27 21.84
N ALA A 50 11.58 -1.35 22.21
CA ALA A 50 11.97 -0.23 21.35
C ALA A 50 12.56 -0.66 19.98
N GLY A 51 13.03 -1.90 19.85
CA GLY A 51 13.50 -2.45 18.58
C GLY A 51 12.39 -2.81 17.60
N ASN A 52 11.14 -2.93 18.05
CA ASN A 52 10.02 -3.36 17.21
C ASN A 52 9.69 -2.34 16.13
N ASP A 53 9.78 -1.04 16.43
CA ASP A 53 9.54 0.03 15.46
C ASP A 53 10.43 -0.12 14.22
N ALA A 54 11.71 -0.44 14.41
CA ALA A 54 12.64 -0.63 13.30
C ALA A 54 12.26 -1.84 12.43
N VAL A 55 11.86 -2.95 13.06
CA VAL A 55 11.42 -4.18 12.37
C VAL A 55 10.13 -3.93 11.59
N ILE A 56 9.14 -3.28 12.22
CA ILE A 56 7.85 -2.96 11.61
C ILE A 56 8.06 -2.00 10.42
N LEU A 57 8.83 -0.94 10.59
CA LEU A 57 9.08 0.05 9.54
C LEU A 57 9.84 -0.55 8.37
N GLN A 58 10.82 -1.41 8.62
CA GLN A 58 11.55 -2.12 7.58
C GLN A 58 10.61 -3.02 6.76
N GLU A 59 9.80 -3.84 7.42
CA GLU A 59 8.88 -4.75 6.71
C GLU A 59 7.80 -3.99 5.94
N LEU A 60 7.22 -2.94 6.56
CA LEU A 60 6.26 -2.07 5.87
C LEU A 60 6.88 -1.39 4.64
N SER A 61 8.16 -1.04 4.68
CA SER A 61 8.87 -0.48 3.54
C SER A 61 8.98 -1.48 2.39
N LEU A 62 9.30 -2.74 2.69
CA LEU A 62 9.36 -3.82 1.69
C LEU A 62 8.00 -4.08 1.06
N LEU A 63 6.93 -4.18 1.86
CA LEU A 63 5.58 -4.37 1.36
C LEU A 63 5.09 -3.18 0.52
N LYS A 64 5.44 -1.95 0.89
CA LYS A 64 5.11 -0.76 0.09
C LYS A 64 5.81 -0.76 -1.26
N LYS A 65 7.07 -1.20 -1.31
CA LYS A 65 7.83 -1.32 -2.56
C LYS A 65 7.23 -2.39 -3.47
N ASP A 66 6.92 -3.57 -2.93
CA ASP A 66 6.26 -4.63 -3.68
C ASP A 66 4.87 -4.20 -4.18
N SER A 67 4.08 -3.52 -3.34
CA SER A 67 2.80 -2.89 -3.71
C SER A 67 2.97 -1.98 -4.93
N MET A 68 3.99 -1.12 -4.91
CA MET A 68 4.28 -0.18 -5.99
C MET A 68 4.60 -0.91 -7.31
N VAL A 69 5.45 -1.94 -7.27
CA VAL A 69 5.80 -2.74 -8.45
C VAL A 69 4.56 -3.41 -9.03
N LYS A 70 3.76 -4.08 -8.21
CA LYS A 70 2.52 -4.74 -8.63
C LYS A 70 1.49 -3.78 -9.21
N MET A 71 1.34 -2.59 -8.61
CA MET A 71 0.47 -1.53 -9.16
C MET A 71 0.94 -1.11 -10.56
N MET A 72 2.24 -0.87 -10.76
CA MET A 72 2.77 -0.50 -12.07
C MET A 72 2.65 -1.60 -13.11
N GLU A 73 2.90 -2.85 -12.74
CA GLU A 73 2.76 -3.98 -13.65
C GLU A 73 1.32 -4.15 -14.11
N SER A 74 0.38 -3.99 -13.18
CA SER A 74 -1.04 -4.05 -13.51
C SER A 74 -1.50 -2.86 -14.37
N LEU A 75 -0.95 -1.66 -14.20
CA LEU A 75 -1.25 -0.52 -15.07
C LEU A 75 -0.63 -0.73 -16.47
N ASN A 76 0.60 -1.23 -16.54
CA ASN A 76 1.24 -1.57 -17.81
C ASN A 76 0.47 -2.66 -18.57
N SER A 77 -0.09 -3.66 -17.88
CA SER A 77 -0.93 -4.69 -18.51
C SER A 77 -2.27 -4.14 -19.04
N MET A 78 -2.71 -2.98 -18.56
CA MET A 78 -3.85 -2.23 -19.12
C MET A 78 -3.45 -1.34 -20.31
N GLY A 79 -2.19 -1.41 -20.77
CA GLY A 79 -1.67 -0.59 -21.87
C GLY A 79 -1.16 0.79 -21.43
N LEU A 80 -1.15 1.10 -20.13
CA LEU A 80 -0.68 2.39 -19.60
C LEU A 80 0.82 2.33 -19.36
N THR A 81 1.60 2.86 -20.31
CA THR A 81 3.07 2.86 -20.21
C THR A 81 3.57 3.86 -19.17
N THR A 82 4.74 3.58 -18.57
CA THR A 82 5.38 4.50 -17.61
C THR A 82 5.58 5.90 -18.18
N ALA A 83 6.03 6.01 -19.43
CA ALA A 83 6.23 7.30 -20.11
C ALA A 83 4.91 8.03 -20.39
N SER A 84 3.81 7.30 -20.62
CA SER A 84 2.50 7.93 -20.73
C SER A 84 2.06 8.49 -19.39
N MET A 85 2.12 7.68 -18.33
CA MET A 85 1.73 8.11 -16.98
C MET A 85 2.56 9.29 -16.48
N GLU A 86 3.88 9.27 -16.70
CA GLU A 86 4.76 10.38 -16.33
C GLU A 86 4.36 11.69 -17.03
N ARG A 87 4.00 11.63 -18.32
CA ARG A 87 3.51 12.80 -19.06
C ARG A 87 2.15 13.29 -18.55
N SER A 88 1.20 12.38 -18.38
CA SER A 88 -0.15 12.72 -17.90
C SER A 88 -0.12 13.39 -16.52
N LEU A 89 0.79 12.95 -15.66
CA LEU A 89 0.92 13.44 -14.27
C LEU A 89 1.98 14.55 -14.11
N GLU A 90 2.58 15.01 -15.21
CA GLU A 90 3.67 15.99 -15.20
C GLU A 90 4.87 15.61 -14.30
N LEU A 91 5.12 14.31 -14.16
CA LEU A 91 6.28 13.81 -13.42
C LEU A 91 7.56 13.96 -14.26
N PRO A 92 8.71 14.21 -13.62
CA PRO A 92 9.99 14.15 -14.30
C PRO A 92 10.18 12.79 -15.00
N ALA A 93 10.78 12.81 -16.19
CA ALA A 93 11.03 11.60 -16.95
C ALA A 93 11.79 10.56 -16.13
N ARG A 94 11.39 9.30 -16.27
CA ARG A 94 11.91 8.13 -15.56
C ARG A 94 11.57 8.05 -14.07
N THR A 95 10.79 8.96 -13.48
CA THR A 95 10.37 8.88 -12.08
C THR A 95 9.76 7.50 -11.72
N LEU A 96 8.79 7.03 -12.50
CA LEU A 96 8.12 5.76 -12.26
C LEU A 96 9.06 4.58 -12.56
N ALA A 97 9.88 4.70 -13.60
CA ALA A 97 10.88 3.68 -13.93
C ALA A 97 11.91 3.50 -12.80
N ARG A 98 12.29 4.58 -12.11
CA ARG A 98 13.21 4.52 -10.97
C ARG A 98 12.54 3.89 -9.76
N TRP A 99 11.31 4.26 -9.43
CA TRP A 99 10.54 3.61 -8.37
C TRP A 99 10.37 2.10 -8.60
N LYS A 100 10.30 1.66 -9.87
CA LYS A 100 10.24 0.24 -10.21
C LYS A 100 11.57 -0.48 -10.02
N ASN A 101 12.66 0.10 -10.51
CA ASN A 101 13.90 -0.63 -10.75
C ASN A 101 15.03 -0.30 -9.76
N GLU A 102 15.01 0.88 -9.13
CA GLU A 102 16.11 1.34 -8.26
C GLU A 102 15.79 1.05 -6.80
N GLU A 103 16.53 0.11 -6.20
CA GLU A 103 16.28 -0.33 -4.83
C GLU A 103 16.43 0.78 -3.78
N ALA A 104 17.36 1.71 -4.02
CA ALA A 104 17.62 2.84 -3.13
C ALA A 104 16.53 3.92 -3.19
N ILE A 105 15.57 3.85 -4.12
CA ILE A 105 14.59 4.90 -4.36
C ILE A 105 13.19 4.38 -4.09
N SER A 106 12.65 4.78 -2.95
CA SER A 106 11.25 4.56 -2.63
C SER A 106 10.41 5.81 -3.01
N PRO A 107 9.20 5.63 -3.53
CA PRO A 107 8.23 6.72 -3.58
C PRO A 107 7.97 7.27 -2.17
N SER A 108 7.61 8.55 -2.10
CA SER A 108 7.08 9.15 -0.87
C SER A 108 5.71 8.57 -0.53
N ALA A 109 5.24 8.79 0.70
CA ALA A 109 3.89 8.39 1.10
C ALA A 109 2.80 8.96 0.16
N ALA A 110 2.98 10.20 -0.31
CA ALA A 110 2.10 10.83 -1.30
C ALA A 110 2.18 10.13 -2.67
N GLY A 111 3.38 9.75 -3.11
CA GLY A 111 3.55 8.97 -4.34
C GLY A 111 2.84 7.62 -4.30
N ILE A 112 2.96 6.88 -3.18
CA ILE A 112 2.24 5.62 -2.98
C ILE A 112 0.72 5.85 -3.00
N ALA A 113 0.23 6.88 -2.29
CA ALA A 113 -1.18 7.20 -2.25
C ALA A 113 -1.74 7.52 -3.65
N LEU A 114 -1.02 8.34 -4.43
CA LEU A 114 -1.39 8.66 -5.81
C LEU A 114 -1.48 7.39 -6.68
N MET A 115 -0.49 6.52 -6.57
CA MET A 115 -0.46 5.29 -7.37
C MET A 115 -1.58 4.31 -7.01
N ARG A 116 -2.00 4.28 -5.73
CA ARG A 116 -3.20 3.52 -5.31
C ARG A 116 -4.47 4.07 -5.95
N ILE A 117 -4.60 5.41 -6.01
CA ILE A 117 -5.75 6.06 -6.66
C ILE A 117 -5.76 5.73 -8.15
N ILE A 118 -4.63 5.90 -8.84
CA ILE A 118 -4.52 5.60 -10.28
C ILE A 118 -4.79 4.13 -10.56
N ARG A 119 -4.25 3.22 -9.75
CA ARG A 119 -4.52 1.78 -9.90
C ARG A 119 -6.00 1.45 -9.72
N THR A 120 -6.68 2.14 -8.80
CA THR A 120 -8.12 1.93 -8.54
C THR A 120 -8.98 2.54 -9.64
N TYR A 121 -8.60 3.73 -10.14
CA TYR A 121 -9.35 4.50 -11.12
C TYR A 121 -8.43 4.93 -12.28
N PRO A 122 -8.05 4.01 -13.19
CA PRO A 122 -7.07 4.31 -14.23
C PRO A 122 -7.50 5.43 -15.19
N TRP A 123 -8.81 5.62 -15.36
CA TRP A 123 -9.39 6.70 -16.16
C TRP A 123 -9.01 8.10 -15.68
N ILE A 124 -8.54 8.26 -14.44
CA ILE A 124 -8.06 9.55 -13.93
C ILE A 124 -6.86 10.07 -14.73
N LEU A 125 -6.10 9.20 -15.39
CA LEU A 125 -5.02 9.62 -16.29
C LEU A 125 -5.54 10.37 -17.51
N ALA A 126 -6.71 9.98 -18.04
CA ALA A 126 -7.35 10.71 -19.14
C ALA A 126 -7.87 12.09 -18.68
N VAL A 127 -8.23 12.23 -17.41
CA VAL A 127 -8.54 13.54 -16.80
C VAL A 127 -7.28 14.39 -16.67
N ALA A 128 -6.16 13.79 -16.26
CA ALA A 128 -4.88 14.46 -16.13
C ALA A 128 -4.35 14.94 -17.50
N ASP A 129 -4.50 14.15 -18.56
CA ASP A 129 -4.21 14.55 -19.95
C ASP A 129 -5.03 15.77 -20.42
N LYS A 130 -6.15 16.05 -19.76
CA LYS A 130 -7.03 17.19 -20.00
C LYS A 130 -6.87 18.29 -18.95
N GLN A 131 -5.73 18.29 -18.24
CA GLN A 131 -5.36 19.28 -17.23
C GLN A 131 -6.41 19.46 -16.14
N PHE A 132 -7.10 18.37 -15.79
CA PHE A 132 -8.14 18.38 -14.76
C PHE A 132 -9.30 19.34 -15.05
N ASP A 133 -9.62 19.57 -16.33
CA ASP A 133 -10.81 20.34 -16.72
C ASP A 133 -12.07 19.69 -16.10
N PRO A 134 -12.87 20.45 -15.32
CA PRO A 134 -13.96 19.88 -14.55
C PRO A 134 -15.11 19.33 -15.40
N GLU A 135 -15.38 19.91 -16.57
CA GLU A 135 -16.46 19.48 -17.46
C GLU A 135 -16.05 18.22 -18.23
N VAL A 136 -14.79 18.15 -18.69
CA VAL A 136 -14.24 16.95 -19.31
C VAL A 136 -14.11 15.83 -18.28
N ALA A 137 -13.66 16.11 -17.06
CA ALA A 137 -13.59 15.13 -15.97
C ALA A 137 -14.95 14.51 -15.66
N ARG A 138 -16.00 15.35 -15.57
CA ARG A 138 -17.37 14.89 -15.38
C ARG A 138 -17.83 14.00 -16.53
N THR A 139 -17.52 14.39 -17.76
CA THR A 139 -17.88 13.61 -18.95
C THR A 139 -17.20 12.24 -18.95
N ILE A 140 -15.90 12.17 -18.65
CA ILE A 140 -15.15 10.91 -18.54
C ILE A 140 -15.75 10.04 -17.43
N LEU A 141 -16.06 10.61 -16.27
CA LEU A 141 -16.67 9.87 -15.16
C LEU A 141 -18.03 9.25 -15.57
N LEU A 142 -18.88 10.01 -16.25
CA LEU A 142 -20.18 9.53 -16.73
C LEU A 142 -20.02 8.39 -17.75
N GLN A 143 -19.04 8.51 -18.67
CA GLN A 143 -18.73 7.46 -19.63
C GLN A 143 -18.26 6.18 -18.95
N GLN A 144 -17.35 6.27 -17.98
CA GLN A 144 -16.88 5.12 -17.21
C GLN A 144 -18.01 4.48 -16.41
N SER A 145 -18.84 5.30 -15.75
CA SER A 145 -20.00 4.81 -15.00
C SER A 145 -20.99 4.07 -15.89
N ALA A 146 -21.24 4.56 -17.11
CA ALA A 146 -22.11 3.90 -18.06
C ALA A 146 -21.55 2.55 -18.53
N SER A 147 -20.25 2.48 -18.82
CA SER A 147 -19.58 1.22 -19.18
C SER A 147 -19.66 0.18 -18.07
N GLU A 148 -19.36 0.56 -16.83
CA GLU A 148 -19.44 -0.32 -15.65
C GLU A 148 -20.88 -0.85 -15.44
N LEU A 149 -21.89 0.00 -15.58
CA LEU A 149 -23.29 -0.42 -15.48
C LEU A 149 -23.68 -1.42 -16.57
N MET A 150 -23.17 -1.27 -17.80
CA MET A 150 -23.40 -2.22 -18.89
C MET A 150 -22.70 -3.56 -18.64
N GLU A 151 -21.48 -3.55 -18.11
CA GLU A 151 -20.76 -4.78 -17.75
C GLU A 151 -21.48 -5.56 -16.64
N VAL A 152 -21.94 -4.86 -15.60
CA VAL A 152 -22.75 -5.46 -14.54
C VAL A 152 -24.06 -6.03 -15.09
N GLY A 153 -24.76 -5.29 -15.96
CA GLY A 153 -26.00 -5.74 -16.60
C GLY A 153 -25.81 -7.00 -17.46
N ASN A 154 -24.71 -7.09 -18.22
CA ASN A 154 -24.38 -8.25 -19.04
C ASN A 154 -23.94 -9.47 -18.22
N GLY A 155 -23.38 -9.27 -17.02
CA GLY A 155 -23.06 -10.34 -16.08
C GLY A 155 -24.29 -11.12 -15.64
N TYR A 156 -25.40 -10.41 -15.35
CA TYR A 156 -26.66 -11.04 -14.95
C TYR A 156 -27.31 -11.89 -16.06
N SER A 157 -27.13 -11.53 -17.33
CA SER A 157 -27.73 -12.31 -18.44
C SER A 157 -27.03 -13.65 -18.73
N ASN A 158 -25.80 -13.87 -18.26
CA ASN A 158 -25.08 -15.13 -18.47
C ASN A 158 -25.24 -16.14 -17.32
N ASP A 159 -25.61 -15.68 -16.12
CA ASP A 159 -25.83 -16.54 -14.94
C ASP A 159 -27.24 -17.16 -14.89
N GLU A 160 -28.20 -16.68 -15.68
CA GLU A 160 -29.54 -17.31 -15.82
C GLU A 160 -29.59 -18.42 -16.89
N MET A 161 -28.46 -18.77 -17.50
CA MET A 161 -28.37 -19.79 -18.56
C MET A 161 -27.37 -20.92 -18.27
N SER A 162 -26.98 -21.10 -17.00
CA SER A 162 -26.18 -22.24 -16.51
C SER A 162 -26.97 -23.12 -15.54
#